data_AF-A0A8T0H1R7-F1
#
_entry.id   AF-A0A8T0H1R7-F1
#
_cell.length_a   1.000
_cell.length_b   1.000
_cell.length_c   1.000
_cell.angle_alpha   90.00
_cell.angle_beta   90.00
_cell.angle_gamma   90.00
#
_symmetry.space_group_name_H-M   'P 1'
#
loop_
_entity.id
_entity.type
_entity.pdbx_description
1 polymer ?
#
loop_
_entity_poly.entity_id
_entity_poly.type
_entity_poly.pdbx_seq_one_letter_code
_entity_poly.pdbx_strand_id
1 'polypeptide(L)'
;MVHQAAFLAEWPWERLGNYKYWVYAPFLLKLFRTTFLSTHPEADNWYFYMFALVIARYTVQQAWNSVTRFHCFSQRYEIHSYAVGFEQIDREYHSDNHIMLQFLLVTLAHAWFPSFRNMPSWNGEGLLWVIIFHAGITESLYYWMHRAFHTEDLYKNYHSFHHQSVVPEPPTGFVTTMLEQLLQSLLVCVPILGAATMGTASMGLIFAYVITFDFLKCWGHSNVEFVPTWFRNLPGAKYLIYSPSYHSLHHTEQKSNFCLFMPLFDYLGGTVDPKTDSFYAELRKGNDEEIPEFVFLAHCIDVLSSLQIGFLFRTLSAHPFEAHWFLWPLWLPSAIATTIFWCLSQDTFVLHKYYLYKLKCMAWVVPRYGFHYFLPFGLDRINDFIEKAILDADEKGVKVLSLAALNKNEALNGGGMLFVKKHPNLRVRVVHGNTLTAAVIIKTLPEDVKEVFMNGATSKLGRAIALYLCSRGIRVLMLTTSKERFETIQKEAPAKFKNNLIQVTKYQAGQNCKTWIMGKWTWEKDQRWAPTGTHFHQFVVPPIAECRKDCTYGRLAGMKLPVAGVKGMRTCEITMERYAVHACHAGGLIHALEGWTHHEVGAIDVNRIDLVWEAALKHGFAAIA
;
A
#
# COMPACT_ATOMS: atom_id res chain seq x y z
N MET A 1 9.28 5.16 28.68
CA MET A 1 10.13 4.35 29.59
C MET A 1 9.48 2.99 29.71
N VAL A 2 10.14 1.96 29.19
CA VAL A 2 9.64 0.57 29.20
C VAL A 2 9.76 0.05 30.64
N HIS A 3 8.63 -0.15 31.32
CA HIS A 3 8.60 -0.97 32.54
C HIS A 3 9.18 -2.35 32.20
N GLN A 4 9.91 -2.98 33.12
CA GLN A 4 10.35 -4.38 33.01
C GLN A 4 9.33 -5.20 32.23
N ALA A 5 9.73 -5.72 31.05
CA ALA A 5 8.82 -6.44 30.17
C ALA A 5 8.14 -7.54 30.98
N ALA A 6 6.81 -7.46 31.11
CA ALA A 6 6.05 -8.43 31.85
C ALA A 6 6.32 -9.84 31.30
N PHE A 7 6.20 -10.86 32.16
CA PHE A 7 6.51 -12.24 31.76
C PHE A 7 5.69 -12.66 30.54
N LEU A 8 6.36 -13.07 29.44
CA LEU A 8 5.73 -13.39 28.15
C LEU A 8 4.95 -12.22 27.51
N ALA A 9 5.32 -10.97 27.78
CA ALA A 9 4.86 -9.83 26.99
C ALA A 9 5.45 -9.86 25.56
N GLU A 10 6.72 -10.23 25.43
CA GLU A 10 7.44 -10.32 24.15
C GLU A 10 7.46 -11.75 23.59
N TRP A 11 7.60 -11.86 22.26
CA TRP A 11 7.77 -13.12 21.55
C TRP A 11 9.19 -13.66 21.69
N PRO A 12 9.41 -14.98 21.85
CA PRO A 12 10.75 -15.55 22.01
C PRO A 12 11.65 -15.36 20.78
N TRP A 13 11.07 -15.12 19.61
CA TRP A 13 11.77 -14.85 18.35
C TRP A 13 11.68 -13.40 17.90
N GLU A 14 11.21 -12.47 18.73
CA GLU A 14 11.07 -11.05 18.36
C GLU A 14 12.40 -10.48 17.80
N ARG A 15 13.52 -10.80 18.47
CA ARG A 15 14.86 -10.36 18.07
C ARG A 15 15.37 -10.96 16.76
N LEU A 16 14.74 -12.05 16.28
CA LEU A 16 15.11 -12.66 15.01
C LEU A 16 14.50 -11.92 13.81
N GLY A 17 13.47 -11.10 14.02
CA GLY A 17 12.72 -10.46 12.93
C GLY A 17 12.32 -11.48 11.86
N ASN A 18 12.67 -11.22 10.60
CA ASN A 18 12.39 -12.14 9.48
C ASN A 18 13.17 -13.47 9.55
N TYR A 19 14.25 -13.59 10.35
CA TYR A 19 14.94 -14.87 10.53
C TYR A 19 14.12 -15.89 11.33
N LYS A 20 13.00 -15.47 11.95
CA LYS A 20 12.09 -16.38 12.68
C LYS A 20 11.61 -17.56 11.81
N TYR A 21 11.45 -17.36 10.50
CA TYR A 21 10.97 -18.41 9.59
C TYR A 21 11.91 -19.62 9.45
N TRP A 22 13.18 -19.49 9.86
CA TRP A 22 14.11 -20.62 9.93
C TRP A 22 13.65 -21.72 10.91
N VAL A 23 12.74 -21.39 11.84
CA VAL A 23 12.06 -22.37 12.69
C VAL A 23 11.38 -23.48 11.87
N TYR A 24 10.90 -23.19 10.66
CA TYR A 24 10.28 -24.20 9.79
C TYR A 24 11.28 -25.14 9.10
N ALA A 25 12.57 -24.79 9.04
CA ALA A 25 13.54 -25.51 8.21
C ALA A 25 13.74 -26.99 8.59
N PRO A 26 13.85 -27.39 9.87
CA PRO A 26 13.96 -28.81 10.22
C PRO A 26 12.74 -29.64 9.79
N PHE A 27 11.55 -29.03 9.85
CA PHE A 27 10.29 -29.68 9.48
C PHE A 27 10.13 -29.79 7.96
N LEU A 28 10.56 -28.78 7.21
CA LEU A 28 10.63 -28.83 5.74
C LEU A 28 11.63 -29.89 5.27
N LEU A 29 12.79 -30.00 5.91
CA LEU A 29 13.77 -31.03 5.60
C LEU A 29 13.19 -32.43 5.86
N LYS A 30 12.45 -32.60 6.97
CA LYS A 30 11.77 -33.86 7.27
C LYS A 30 10.72 -34.18 6.22
N LEU A 31 9.85 -33.22 5.85
CA LEU A 31 8.88 -33.38 4.76
C LEU A 31 9.56 -33.78 3.45
N PHE A 32 10.62 -33.08 3.05
CA PHE A 32 11.35 -33.38 1.82
C PHE A 32 11.92 -34.80 1.84
N ARG A 33 12.54 -35.20 2.95
CA ARG A 33 13.09 -36.55 3.12
C ARG A 33 11.99 -37.62 3.01
N THR A 34 10.86 -37.43 3.68
CA THR A 34 9.76 -38.41 3.66
C THR A 34 9.09 -38.49 2.28
N THR A 35 8.94 -37.37 1.57
CA THR A 35 8.24 -37.32 0.29
C THR A 35 9.10 -37.73 -0.90
N PHE A 36 10.39 -37.35 -0.93
CA PHE A 36 11.23 -37.50 -2.12
C PHE A 36 12.40 -38.48 -1.96
N LEU A 37 12.86 -38.74 -0.73
CA LEU A 37 14.05 -39.57 -0.49
C LEU A 37 13.71 -40.94 0.13
N SER A 38 12.51 -41.10 0.70
CA SER A 38 12.12 -42.37 1.32
C SER A 38 11.69 -43.39 0.27
N THR A 39 12.33 -44.56 0.26
CA THR A 39 11.93 -45.71 -0.57
C THR A 39 10.77 -46.51 0.03
N HIS A 40 10.38 -46.18 1.25
CA HIS A 40 9.22 -46.72 1.96
C HIS A 40 8.32 -45.55 2.33
N PRO A 41 7.05 -45.50 1.88
CA PRO A 41 6.14 -44.46 2.32
C PRO A 41 6.05 -44.51 3.85
N GLU A 42 6.50 -43.47 4.55
CA GLU A 42 6.11 -43.31 5.95
C GLU A 42 4.58 -43.15 5.95
N ALA A 43 3.87 -43.90 6.80
CA ALA A 43 2.42 -43.81 6.88
C ALA A 43 1.93 -42.45 7.41
N ASP A 44 2.83 -41.69 8.06
CA ASP A 44 2.53 -40.43 8.73
C ASP A 44 2.78 -39.22 7.81
N ASN A 45 1.70 -38.68 7.24
CA ASN A 45 1.71 -37.48 6.41
C ASN A 45 1.58 -36.17 7.22
N TRP A 46 1.85 -36.19 8.53
CA TRP A 46 1.67 -35.05 9.43
C TRP A 46 2.26 -33.73 8.90
N TYR A 47 3.54 -33.73 8.51
CA TYR A 47 4.21 -32.50 8.06
C TYR A 47 3.59 -31.93 6.78
N PHE A 48 3.12 -32.79 5.87
CA PHE A 48 2.40 -32.34 4.69
C PHE A 48 1.12 -31.60 5.09
N TYR A 49 0.31 -32.20 5.98
CA TYR A 49 -0.91 -31.56 6.48
C TYR A 49 -0.60 -30.25 7.22
N MET A 50 0.44 -30.20 8.05
CA MET A 50 0.76 -28.97 8.79
C MET A 50 1.19 -27.85 7.85
N PHE A 51 2.02 -28.11 6.84
CA PHE A 51 2.39 -27.08 5.86
C PHE A 51 1.21 -26.68 4.97
N ALA A 52 0.34 -27.63 4.57
CA ALA A 52 -0.88 -27.32 3.85
C ALA A 52 -1.82 -26.42 4.69
N LEU A 53 -1.94 -26.68 6.00
CA LEU A 53 -2.70 -25.83 6.92
C LEU A 53 -2.08 -24.45 7.07
N VAL A 54 -0.75 -24.35 7.22
CA VAL A 54 -0.04 -23.06 7.27
C VAL A 54 -0.33 -22.23 6.01
N ILE A 55 -0.22 -22.83 4.82
CA ILE A 55 -0.53 -22.17 3.55
C ILE A 55 -2.00 -21.74 3.49
N ALA A 56 -2.93 -22.60 3.90
CA ALA A 56 -4.35 -22.28 3.91
C ALA A 56 -4.66 -21.07 4.82
N ARG A 57 -4.03 -21.00 6.00
CA ARG A 57 -4.19 -19.89 6.95
C ARG A 57 -3.66 -18.58 6.40
N TYR A 58 -2.44 -18.57 5.85
CA TYR A 58 -1.91 -17.39 5.14
C TYR A 58 -2.83 -16.96 4.00
N THR A 59 -3.40 -17.92 3.26
CA THR A 59 -4.31 -17.64 2.15
C THR A 59 -5.59 -16.96 2.62
N VAL A 60 -6.20 -17.42 3.72
CA VAL A 60 -7.41 -16.82 4.33
C VAL A 60 -7.12 -15.40 4.79
N GLN A 61 -6.04 -15.19 5.53
CA GLN A 61 -5.65 -13.87 6.04
C GLN A 61 -5.32 -12.90 4.90
N GLN A 62 -4.62 -13.37 3.86
CA GLN A 62 -4.33 -12.60 2.67
C GLN A 62 -5.60 -12.25 1.88
N ALA A 63 -6.54 -13.19 1.73
CA ALA A 63 -7.81 -12.93 1.05
C ALA A 63 -8.61 -11.84 1.77
N TRP A 64 -8.65 -11.87 3.11
CA TRP A 64 -9.28 -10.82 3.91
C TRP A 64 -8.60 -9.46 3.75
N ASN A 65 -7.25 -9.42 3.76
CA ASN A 65 -6.49 -8.20 3.47
C ASN A 65 -6.83 -7.62 2.09
N SER A 66 -6.98 -8.48 1.08
CA SER A 66 -7.33 -8.06 -0.27
C SER A 66 -8.75 -7.51 -0.37
N VAL A 67 -9.75 -8.24 0.17
CA VAL A 67 -11.17 -7.85 0.09
C VAL A 67 -11.43 -6.53 0.81
N THR A 68 -10.88 -6.35 2.01
CA THR A 68 -11.11 -5.14 2.84
C THR A 68 -10.45 -3.89 2.25
N ARG A 69 -9.42 -4.06 1.42
CA ARG A 69 -8.66 -2.96 0.80
C ARG A 69 -9.09 -2.66 -0.63
N PHE A 70 -9.96 -3.48 -1.21
CA PHE A 70 -10.53 -3.21 -2.51
C PHE A 70 -11.72 -2.26 -2.37
N HIS A 71 -11.51 -0.99 -2.69
CA HIS A 71 -12.40 0.12 -2.34
C HIS A 71 -13.86 -0.08 -2.76
N CYS A 72 -14.12 -0.73 -3.91
CA CYS A 72 -15.50 -0.95 -4.36
C CYS A 72 -16.30 -1.91 -3.47
N PHE A 73 -15.63 -2.79 -2.71
CA PHE A 73 -16.28 -3.68 -1.74
C PHE A 73 -16.36 -3.07 -0.34
N SER A 74 -15.37 -2.25 0.04
CA SER A 74 -15.25 -1.79 1.43
C SER A 74 -15.88 -0.43 1.71
N GLN A 75 -15.82 0.54 0.79
CA GLN A 75 -16.15 1.95 1.08
C GLN A 75 -17.56 2.15 1.64
N ARG A 76 -18.56 1.49 1.04
CA ARG A 76 -19.97 1.70 1.39
C ARG A 76 -20.29 1.35 2.84
N TYR A 77 -19.57 0.39 3.42
CA TYR A 77 -19.82 -0.09 4.78
C TYR A 77 -18.55 -0.04 5.64
N GLU A 78 -17.61 0.84 5.30
CA GLU A 78 -16.40 1.09 6.08
C GLU A 78 -16.78 1.65 7.46
N ILE A 79 -16.24 1.05 8.52
CA ILE A 79 -16.61 1.36 9.91
C ILE A 79 -15.87 2.62 10.37
N HIS A 80 -14.54 2.63 10.24
CA HIS A 80 -13.71 3.79 10.52
C HIS A 80 -13.16 4.35 9.21
N SER A 81 -13.53 5.60 8.90
CA SER A 81 -13.01 6.34 7.75
C SER A 81 -11.62 6.94 7.98
N TYR A 82 -11.16 7.00 9.23
CA TYR A 82 -9.79 7.43 9.57
C TYR A 82 -8.79 6.47 8.95
N ALA A 83 -7.87 7.02 8.15
CA ALA A 83 -6.99 6.18 7.37
C ALA A 83 -5.81 5.66 8.22
N VAL A 84 -5.59 4.33 8.13
CA VAL A 84 -4.48 3.59 8.74
C VAL A 84 -3.16 4.18 8.25
N GLY A 85 -2.21 4.46 9.14
CA GLY A 85 -0.87 4.97 8.81
C GLY A 85 0.20 3.89 8.73
N PHE A 86 1.41 4.27 8.32
CA PHE A 86 2.58 3.37 8.28
C PHE A 86 2.90 2.76 9.66
N GLU A 87 2.70 3.51 10.74
CA GLU A 87 3.03 3.09 12.11
C GLU A 87 2.20 1.88 12.55
N GLN A 88 0.94 1.82 12.14
CA GLN A 88 0.10 0.65 12.42
C GLN A 88 0.53 -0.55 11.58
N ILE A 89 0.90 -0.34 10.31
CA ILE A 89 1.43 -1.43 9.47
C ILE A 89 2.67 -2.05 10.11
N ASP A 90 3.57 -1.24 10.64
CA ASP A 90 4.79 -1.71 11.29
C ASP A 90 4.50 -2.51 12.56
N ARG A 91 3.60 -2.04 13.43
CA ARG A 91 3.20 -2.78 14.64
C ARG A 91 2.61 -4.14 14.32
N GLU A 92 1.88 -4.23 13.21
CA GLU A 92 1.19 -5.43 12.79
C GLU A 92 2.00 -6.33 11.86
N TYR A 93 3.26 -5.96 11.56
CA TYR A 93 4.11 -6.65 10.58
C TYR A 93 4.28 -8.15 10.89
N HIS A 94 4.36 -8.50 12.18
CA HIS A 94 4.52 -9.87 12.66
C HIS A 94 3.22 -10.52 13.15
N SER A 95 2.05 -10.11 12.61
CA SER A 95 0.75 -10.71 12.95
C SER A 95 0.70 -12.23 12.74
N ASP A 96 1.59 -12.79 11.91
CA ASP A 96 1.71 -14.20 11.61
C ASP A 96 2.40 -15.05 12.71
N ASN A 97 2.93 -14.42 13.76
CA ASN A 97 3.60 -15.12 14.88
C ASN A 97 2.75 -16.26 15.46
N HIS A 98 1.43 -16.08 15.52
CA HIS A 98 0.49 -17.09 16.01
C HIS A 98 0.48 -18.38 15.16
N ILE A 99 0.66 -18.29 13.84
CA ILE A 99 0.69 -19.46 12.94
C ILE A 99 1.90 -20.32 13.30
N MET A 100 3.05 -19.69 13.53
CA MET A 100 4.29 -20.37 13.89
C MET A 100 4.20 -21.00 15.28
N LEU A 101 3.68 -20.27 16.27
CA LEU A 101 3.47 -20.82 17.62
C LEU A 101 2.56 -22.05 17.58
N GLN A 102 1.40 -21.94 16.92
CA GLN A 102 0.44 -23.03 16.87
C GLN A 102 0.97 -24.23 16.09
N PHE A 103 1.74 -24.01 15.01
CA PHE A 103 2.45 -25.07 14.29
C PHE A 103 3.40 -25.84 15.22
N LEU A 104 4.17 -25.13 16.06
CA LEU A 104 5.08 -25.77 17.01
C LEU A 104 4.32 -26.55 18.09
N LEU A 105 3.28 -25.95 18.67
CA LEU A 105 2.46 -26.58 19.71
C LEU A 105 1.78 -27.85 19.20
N VAL A 106 1.18 -27.80 18.02
CA VAL A 106 0.48 -28.97 17.45
C VAL A 106 1.47 -30.06 17.02
N THR A 107 2.65 -29.68 16.51
CA THR A 107 3.71 -30.65 16.18
C THR A 107 4.27 -31.32 17.43
N LEU A 108 4.40 -30.57 18.53
CA LEU A 108 4.79 -31.11 19.83
C LEU A 108 3.72 -32.07 20.37
N ALA A 109 2.44 -31.70 20.27
CA ALA A 109 1.33 -32.56 20.65
C ALA A 109 1.33 -33.87 19.85
N HIS A 110 1.52 -33.80 18.53
CA HIS A 110 1.65 -34.99 17.69
C HIS A 110 2.83 -35.89 18.09
N ALA A 111 3.95 -35.30 18.49
CA ALA A 111 5.11 -36.05 18.98
C ALA A 111 4.83 -36.75 20.32
N TRP A 112 4.06 -36.14 21.23
CA TRP A 112 3.84 -36.65 22.58
C TRP A 112 2.59 -37.51 22.75
N PHE A 113 1.57 -37.33 21.92
CA PHE A 113 0.28 -38.03 22.06
C PHE A 113 0.05 -38.99 20.89
N PRO A 114 0.15 -40.32 21.11
CA PRO A 114 -0.04 -41.32 20.06
C PRO A 114 -1.39 -41.21 19.32
N SER A 115 -2.45 -40.76 20.01
CA SER A 115 -3.79 -40.58 19.43
C SER A 115 -3.85 -39.57 18.28
N PHE A 116 -2.87 -38.65 18.18
CA PHE A 116 -2.77 -37.70 17.06
C PHE A 116 -2.09 -38.29 15.82
N ARG A 117 -1.41 -39.43 15.94
CA ARG A 117 -0.61 -40.03 14.84
C ARG A 117 -1.45 -40.83 13.83
N ASN A 118 -2.62 -41.32 14.24
CA ASN A 118 -3.48 -42.19 13.43
C ASN A 118 -4.89 -41.60 13.24
N MET A 119 -4.99 -40.28 13.18
CA MET A 119 -6.27 -39.60 13.03
C MET A 119 -6.85 -39.84 11.63
N PRO A 120 -8.15 -40.18 11.48
CA PRO A 120 -8.75 -40.34 10.16
C PRO A 120 -8.71 -39.02 9.38
N SER A 121 -8.70 -39.11 8.05
CA SER A 121 -8.71 -37.93 7.18
C SER A 121 -9.98 -37.09 7.37
N TRP A 122 -11.14 -37.74 7.53
CA TRP A 122 -12.43 -37.11 7.74
C TRP A 122 -13.33 -37.94 8.65
N ASN A 123 -14.03 -37.26 9.56
CA ASN A 123 -15.16 -37.78 10.32
C ASN A 123 -16.14 -36.63 10.58
N GLY A 124 -17.33 -36.69 9.96
CA GLY A 124 -18.33 -35.64 10.03
C GLY A 124 -19.00 -35.49 11.40
N GLU A 125 -19.03 -36.55 12.22
CA GLU A 125 -19.62 -36.51 13.57
C GLU A 125 -18.86 -35.54 14.48
N GLY A 126 -17.57 -35.32 14.21
CA GLY A 126 -16.75 -34.39 14.96
C GLY A 126 -17.19 -32.93 14.84
N LEU A 127 -17.93 -32.56 13.78
CA LEU A 127 -18.43 -31.19 13.60
C LEU A 127 -19.39 -30.78 14.72
N LEU A 128 -20.30 -31.69 15.10
CA LEU A 128 -21.25 -31.44 16.19
C LEU A 128 -20.51 -31.19 17.51
N TRP A 129 -19.54 -32.05 17.83
CA TRP A 129 -18.76 -31.91 19.06
C TRP A 129 -17.93 -30.63 19.06
N VAL A 130 -17.28 -30.29 17.95
CA VAL A 130 -16.54 -29.01 17.86
C VAL A 130 -17.46 -27.82 18.10
N ILE A 131 -18.68 -27.80 17.53
CA ILE A 131 -19.64 -26.72 17.79
C ILE A 131 -20.02 -26.67 19.27
N ILE A 132 -20.35 -27.81 19.89
CA ILE A 132 -20.76 -27.88 21.30
C ILE A 132 -19.63 -27.38 22.22
N PHE A 133 -18.41 -27.90 22.04
CA PHE A 133 -17.27 -27.52 22.86
C PHE A 133 -16.83 -26.07 22.62
N HIS A 134 -16.91 -25.58 21.38
CA HIS A 134 -16.61 -24.18 21.06
C HIS A 134 -17.63 -23.24 21.71
N ALA A 135 -18.92 -23.44 21.40
CA ALA A 135 -19.99 -22.58 21.88
C ALA A 135 -20.18 -22.66 23.40
N GLY A 136 -20.04 -23.86 24.00
CA GLY A 136 -20.24 -24.06 25.43
C GLY A 136 -19.04 -23.68 26.30
N ILE A 137 -17.83 -24.04 25.87
CA ILE A 137 -16.61 -23.92 26.70
C ILE A 137 -15.67 -22.83 26.19
N THR A 138 -15.28 -22.86 24.91
CA THR A 138 -14.29 -21.91 24.38
C THR A 138 -14.77 -20.47 24.49
N GLU A 139 -16.01 -20.19 24.07
CA GLU A 139 -16.59 -18.84 24.11
C GLU A 139 -16.75 -18.31 25.55
N SER A 140 -17.23 -19.16 26.47
CA SER A 140 -17.40 -18.77 27.87
C SER A 140 -16.07 -18.49 28.57
N LEU A 141 -15.06 -19.33 28.35
CA LEU A 141 -13.71 -19.12 28.89
C LEU A 141 -13.04 -17.89 28.28
N TYR A 142 -13.16 -17.68 26.96
CA TYR A 142 -12.61 -16.51 26.31
C TYR A 142 -13.26 -15.23 26.85
N TYR A 143 -14.58 -15.19 27.01
CA TYR A 143 -15.29 -14.03 27.54
C TYR A 143 -14.71 -13.56 28.89
N TRP A 144 -14.51 -14.48 29.84
CA TRP A 144 -13.92 -14.15 31.13
C TRP A 144 -12.44 -13.77 31.04
N MET A 145 -11.67 -14.49 30.21
CA MET A 145 -10.26 -14.19 29.97
C MET A 145 -10.08 -12.78 29.38
N HIS A 146 -10.90 -12.43 28.38
CA HIS A 146 -10.86 -11.14 27.71
C HIS A 146 -11.24 -10.01 28.68
N ARG A 147 -12.28 -10.19 29.49
CA ARG A 147 -12.61 -9.24 30.57
C ARG A 147 -11.48 -9.07 31.56
N ALA A 148 -10.79 -10.14 31.94
CA ALA A 148 -9.63 -10.07 32.81
C ALA A 148 -8.49 -9.25 32.17
N PHE A 149 -8.26 -9.42 30.87
CA PHE A 149 -7.29 -8.61 30.13
C PHE A 149 -7.61 -7.11 30.06
N HIS A 150 -8.85 -6.71 30.35
CA HIS A 150 -9.25 -5.30 30.49
C HIS A 150 -9.19 -4.76 31.93
N THR A 151 -8.67 -5.55 32.88
CA THR A 151 -8.25 -5.01 34.19
C THR A 151 -6.97 -4.18 34.04
N GLU A 152 -6.78 -3.18 34.89
CA GLU A 152 -5.70 -2.19 34.75
C GLU A 152 -4.30 -2.81 34.53
N ASP A 153 -3.93 -3.79 35.35
CA ASP A 153 -2.62 -4.45 35.30
C ASP A 153 -2.45 -5.32 34.04
N LEU A 154 -3.44 -6.15 33.72
CA LEU A 154 -3.34 -7.05 32.56
C LEU A 154 -3.45 -6.29 31.25
N TYR A 155 -4.25 -5.22 31.21
CA TYR A 155 -4.39 -4.36 30.04
C TYR A 155 -3.06 -3.69 29.71
N LYS A 156 -2.47 -2.98 30.67
CA LYS A 156 -1.21 -2.26 30.47
C LYS A 156 -0.09 -3.19 30.00
N ASN A 157 -0.03 -4.41 30.54
CA ASN A 157 1.07 -5.34 30.28
C ASN A 157 0.86 -6.25 29.06
N TYR A 158 -0.38 -6.64 28.73
CA TYR A 158 -0.65 -7.70 27.74
C TYR A 158 -1.61 -7.32 26.63
N HIS A 159 -2.60 -6.45 26.87
CA HIS A 159 -3.69 -6.24 25.91
C HIS A 159 -3.70 -4.85 25.26
N SER A 160 -3.05 -3.85 25.87
CA SER A 160 -2.93 -2.50 25.32
C SER A 160 -2.26 -2.47 23.95
N PHE A 161 -1.32 -3.37 23.68
CA PHE A 161 -0.65 -3.49 22.38
C PHE A 161 -1.62 -3.86 21.26
N HIS A 162 -2.57 -4.77 21.52
CA HIS A 162 -3.65 -5.11 20.61
C HIS A 162 -4.53 -3.88 20.29
N HIS A 163 -4.87 -3.10 21.31
CA HIS A 163 -5.70 -1.89 21.19
C HIS A 163 -4.97 -0.66 20.63
N GLN A 164 -3.65 -0.70 20.45
CA GLN A 164 -2.91 0.37 19.76
C GLN A 164 -3.25 0.42 18.26
N SER A 165 -3.83 -0.64 17.71
CA SER A 165 -4.37 -0.67 16.34
C SER A 165 -5.79 -0.13 16.33
N VAL A 166 -5.89 1.21 16.38
CA VAL A 166 -7.15 1.95 16.54
C VAL A 166 -8.18 1.63 15.46
N VAL A 167 -7.73 1.34 14.23
CA VAL A 167 -8.60 0.87 13.15
C VAL A 167 -8.32 -0.61 12.94
N PRO A 168 -9.20 -1.52 13.40
CA PRO A 168 -8.96 -2.95 13.23
C PRO A 168 -8.83 -3.31 11.74
N GLU A 169 -7.70 -3.89 11.36
CA GLU A 169 -7.50 -4.56 10.08
C GLU A 169 -7.32 -6.07 10.31
N PRO A 170 -7.53 -6.95 9.30
CA PRO A 170 -7.42 -8.40 9.50
C PRO A 170 -6.16 -8.86 10.27
N PRO A 171 -4.96 -8.26 10.07
CA PRO A 171 -3.76 -8.56 10.85
C PRO A 171 -3.89 -8.21 12.34
N THR A 172 -4.62 -7.14 12.69
CA THR A 172 -4.85 -6.69 14.08
C THR A 172 -5.40 -7.82 14.95
N GLY A 173 -6.25 -8.69 14.40
CA GLY A 173 -6.84 -9.81 15.13
C GLY A 173 -5.85 -10.85 15.66
N PHE A 174 -4.59 -10.75 15.25
CA PHE A 174 -3.49 -11.65 15.62
C PHE A 174 -2.28 -10.91 16.21
N VAL A 175 -2.42 -9.62 16.47
CA VAL A 175 -1.37 -8.78 17.06
C VAL A 175 -1.62 -8.72 18.55
N THR A 176 -0.87 -9.57 19.26
CA THR A 176 -1.04 -9.86 20.68
C THR A 176 0.33 -10.11 21.31
N THR A 177 0.37 -10.08 22.64
CA THR A 177 1.55 -10.55 23.38
C THR A 177 1.66 -12.08 23.35
N MET A 178 2.84 -12.61 23.66
CA MET A 178 3.06 -14.07 23.68
C MET A 178 2.12 -14.76 24.69
N LEU A 179 1.90 -14.18 25.88
CA LEU A 179 0.98 -14.72 26.88
C LEU A 179 -0.45 -14.80 26.35
N GLU A 180 -0.96 -13.69 25.82
CA GLU A 180 -2.31 -13.61 25.26
C GLU A 180 -2.49 -14.63 24.14
N GLN A 181 -1.52 -14.73 23.23
CA GLN A 181 -1.59 -15.69 22.13
C GLN A 181 -1.46 -17.14 22.58
N LEU A 182 -0.68 -17.42 23.62
CA LEU A 182 -0.57 -18.76 24.19
C LEU A 182 -1.91 -19.20 24.79
N LEU A 183 -2.54 -18.35 25.62
CA LEU A 183 -3.85 -18.63 26.20
C LEU A 183 -4.93 -18.81 25.13
N GLN A 184 -4.96 -17.94 24.12
CA GLN A 184 -5.88 -18.09 22.99
C GLN A 184 -5.63 -19.39 22.21
N SER A 185 -4.37 -19.80 22.04
CA SER A 185 -4.03 -21.07 21.37
C SER A 185 -4.49 -22.29 22.17
N LEU A 186 -4.41 -22.24 23.50
CA LEU A 186 -4.97 -23.30 24.36
C LEU A 186 -6.50 -23.37 24.23
N LEU A 187 -7.19 -22.23 24.14
CA LEU A 187 -8.63 -22.18 23.91
C LEU A 187 -9.04 -22.75 22.54
N VAL A 188 -8.23 -22.53 21.51
CA VAL A 188 -8.40 -23.15 20.18
C VAL A 188 -8.28 -24.67 20.25
N CYS A 189 -7.45 -25.22 21.15
CA CYS A 189 -7.33 -26.67 21.30
C CYS A 189 -8.57 -27.32 21.93
N VAL A 190 -9.37 -26.59 22.72
CA VAL A 190 -10.50 -27.16 23.48
C VAL A 190 -11.49 -27.93 22.61
N PRO A 191 -12.01 -27.40 21.48
CA PRO A 191 -13.00 -28.14 20.68
C PRO A 191 -12.38 -29.32 19.93
N ILE A 192 -11.12 -29.21 19.52
CA ILE A 192 -10.37 -30.29 18.88
C ILE A 192 -10.19 -31.46 19.86
N LEU A 193 -9.77 -31.15 21.09
CA LEU A 193 -9.62 -32.14 22.15
C LEU A 193 -10.98 -32.73 22.55
N GLY A 194 -12.03 -31.90 22.63
CA GLY A 194 -13.40 -32.37 22.84
C GLY A 194 -13.82 -33.43 21.83
N ALA A 195 -13.70 -33.14 20.53
CA ALA A 195 -13.97 -34.12 19.49
C ALA A 195 -13.09 -35.37 19.58
N ALA A 196 -11.81 -35.23 19.95
CA ALA A 196 -10.89 -36.36 20.13
C ALA A 196 -11.32 -37.25 21.31
N THR A 197 -11.74 -36.67 22.44
CA THR A 197 -12.26 -37.41 23.60
C THR A 197 -13.55 -38.17 23.29
N MET A 198 -14.35 -37.63 22.37
CA MET A 198 -15.55 -38.30 21.85
C MET A 198 -15.25 -39.32 20.73
N GLY A 199 -13.98 -39.54 20.38
CA GLY A 199 -13.58 -40.49 19.33
C GLY A 199 -13.90 -40.03 17.90
N THR A 200 -14.18 -38.75 17.69
CA THR A 200 -14.67 -38.20 16.40
C THR A 200 -13.71 -37.22 15.73
N ALA A 201 -12.53 -36.97 16.30
CA ALA A 201 -11.54 -36.08 15.70
C ALA A 201 -11.04 -36.61 14.34
N SER A 202 -10.82 -35.69 13.40
CA SER A 202 -10.26 -35.97 12.09
C SER A 202 -9.35 -34.84 11.61
N MET A 203 -8.44 -35.11 10.67
CA MET A 203 -7.56 -34.07 10.12
C MET A 203 -8.36 -32.96 9.43
N GLY A 204 -9.41 -33.33 8.67
CA GLY A 204 -10.29 -32.35 8.05
C GLY A 204 -11.06 -31.49 9.06
N LEU A 205 -11.38 -32.02 10.24
CA LEU A 205 -11.99 -31.24 11.33
C LEU A 205 -11.04 -30.18 11.89
N ILE A 206 -9.75 -30.51 12.07
CA ILE A 206 -8.73 -29.54 12.49
C ILE A 206 -8.61 -28.43 11.45
N PHE A 207 -8.55 -28.77 10.16
CA PHE A 207 -8.51 -27.79 9.08
C PHE A 207 -9.73 -26.88 9.10
N ALA A 208 -10.94 -27.47 9.10
CA ALA A 208 -12.19 -26.72 9.11
C ALA A 208 -12.24 -25.75 10.30
N TYR A 209 -11.97 -26.24 11.52
CA TYR A 209 -12.04 -25.41 12.71
C TYR A 209 -11.01 -24.28 12.74
N VAL A 210 -9.73 -24.57 12.45
CA VAL A 210 -8.66 -23.56 12.48
C VAL A 210 -8.86 -22.51 11.38
N ILE A 211 -9.26 -22.92 10.19
CA ILE A 211 -9.54 -22.00 9.08
C ILE A 211 -10.76 -21.12 9.40
N THR A 212 -11.85 -21.70 9.94
CA THR A 212 -13.01 -20.93 10.38
C THR A 212 -12.67 -19.96 11.50
N PHE A 213 -11.82 -20.35 12.45
CA PHE A 213 -11.36 -19.46 13.52
C PHE A 213 -10.61 -18.24 12.97
N ASP A 214 -9.62 -18.47 12.09
CA ASP A 214 -8.87 -17.39 11.44
C ASP A 214 -9.79 -16.50 10.60
N PHE A 215 -10.74 -17.10 9.89
CA PHE A 215 -11.74 -16.39 9.09
C PHE A 215 -12.60 -15.46 9.96
N LEU A 216 -13.13 -15.95 11.09
CA LEU A 216 -13.98 -15.17 11.99
C LEU A 216 -13.21 -14.08 12.75
N LYS A 217 -11.93 -14.33 13.09
CA LYS A 217 -11.03 -13.30 13.62
C LYS A 217 -10.80 -12.18 12.60
N CYS A 218 -10.48 -12.53 11.36
CA CYS A 218 -10.32 -11.54 10.27
C CYS A 218 -11.63 -10.77 10.01
N TRP A 219 -12.76 -11.48 9.99
CA TRP A 219 -14.11 -10.92 9.84
C TRP A 219 -14.36 -9.80 10.86
N GLY A 220 -14.10 -10.06 12.14
CA GLY A 220 -14.30 -9.06 13.22
C GLY A 220 -13.37 -7.87 13.15
N HIS A 221 -12.16 -8.05 12.63
CA HIS A 221 -11.15 -6.99 12.50
C HIS A 221 -11.09 -6.43 11.07
N SER A 222 -12.16 -6.54 10.28
CA SER A 222 -12.08 -6.21 8.85
C SER A 222 -12.26 -4.72 8.52
N ASN A 223 -12.62 -3.88 9.49
CA ASN A 223 -13.08 -2.49 9.31
C ASN A 223 -14.26 -2.31 8.33
N VAL A 224 -14.96 -3.38 7.97
CA VAL A 224 -16.06 -3.32 6.99
C VAL A 224 -17.25 -4.14 7.49
N GLU A 225 -18.43 -3.54 7.51
CA GLU A 225 -19.66 -4.19 7.98
C GLU A 225 -20.28 -5.09 6.89
N PHE A 226 -19.85 -6.35 6.85
CA PHE A 226 -20.33 -7.35 5.90
C PHE A 226 -21.65 -8.03 6.30
N VAL A 227 -22.12 -7.94 7.56
CA VAL A 227 -23.36 -8.59 7.98
C VAL A 227 -24.56 -7.85 7.39
N PRO A 228 -25.37 -8.46 6.52
CA PRO A 228 -26.56 -7.82 5.99
C PRO A 228 -27.70 -7.81 7.02
N THR A 229 -28.55 -6.78 6.94
CA THR A 229 -29.66 -6.56 7.89
C THR A 229 -30.60 -7.75 8.00
N TRP A 230 -30.87 -8.45 6.90
CA TRP A 230 -31.74 -9.64 6.90
C TRP A 230 -31.16 -10.78 7.75
N PHE A 231 -29.83 -10.98 7.73
CA PHE A 231 -29.17 -12.04 8.49
C PHE A 231 -29.19 -11.71 9.99
N ARG A 232 -28.85 -10.47 10.35
CA ARG A 232 -28.89 -10.02 11.76
C ARG A 232 -30.31 -10.11 12.36
N ASN A 233 -31.34 -9.90 11.55
CA ASN A 233 -32.73 -9.96 11.96
C ASN A 233 -33.29 -11.39 12.08
N LEU A 234 -32.56 -12.42 11.65
CA LEU A 234 -32.97 -13.81 11.90
C LEU A 234 -33.04 -14.08 13.42
N PRO A 235 -34.10 -14.74 13.92
CA PRO A 235 -34.22 -15.07 15.33
C PRO A 235 -32.98 -15.82 15.84
N GLY A 236 -32.34 -15.30 16.88
CA GLY A 236 -31.16 -15.91 17.47
C GLY A 236 -29.82 -15.50 16.86
N ALA A 237 -29.77 -15.07 15.58
CA ALA A 237 -28.52 -14.87 14.85
C ALA A 237 -27.58 -13.84 15.52
N LYS A 238 -28.15 -12.74 16.04
CA LYS A 238 -27.38 -11.70 16.75
C LYS A 238 -26.66 -12.17 18.03
N TYR A 239 -27.01 -13.34 18.56
CA TYR A 239 -26.34 -13.95 19.72
C TYR A 239 -25.28 -14.98 19.32
N LEU A 240 -25.36 -15.51 18.10
CA LEU A 240 -24.50 -16.60 17.62
C LEU A 240 -23.24 -16.12 16.91
N ILE A 241 -23.27 -14.94 16.30
CA ILE A 241 -22.11 -14.37 15.61
C ILE A 241 -22.14 -12.86 15.72
N TYR A 242 -21.03 -12.26 16.14
CA TYR A 242 -20.91 -10.81 16.16
C TYR A 242 -20.83 -10.24 14.74
N SER A 243 -21.14 -8.95 14.60
CA SER A 243 -20.82 -8.20 13.38
C SER A 243 -19.45 -7.52 13.51
N PRO A 244 -18.76 -7.21 12.39
CA PRO A 244 -17.51 -6.44 12.43
C PRO A 244 -17.67 -5.13 13.21
N SER A 245 -18.81 -4.43 13.08
CA SER A 245 -19.12 -3.23 13.88
C SER A 245 -19.23 -3.49 15.39
N TYR A 246 -19.69 -4.67 15.81
CA TYR A 246 -19.80 -5.05 17.23
C TYR A 246 -18.40 -5.10 17.88
N HIS A 247 -17.46 -5.73 17.19
CA HIS A 247 -16.07 -5.86 17.64
C HIS A 247 -15.27 -4.55 17.46
N SER A 248 -15.53 -3.79 16.40
CA SER A 248 -14.91 -2.47 16.23
C SER A 248 -15.30 -1.48 17.34
N LEU A 249 -16.55 -1.58 17.82
CA LEU A 249 -17.02 -0.79 18.96
C LEU A 249 -16.28 -1.17 20.26
N HIS A 250 -15.95 -2.44 20.44
CA HIS A 250 -15.07 -2.90 21.53
C HIS A 250 -13.69 -2.23 21.47
N HIS A 251 -13.04 -2.18 20.30
CA HIS A 251 -11.75 -1.48 20.13
C HIS A 251 -11.82 0.02 20.43
N THR A 252 -12.96 0.63 20.15
CA THR A 252 -13.19 2.07 20.36
C THR A 252 -13.46 2.42 21.82
N GLU A 253 -14.34 1.67 22.49
CA GLU A 253 -14.84 2.01 23.83
C GLU A 253 -14.16 1.20 24.95
N GLN A 254 -13.64 0.01 24.62
CA GLN A 254 -12.81 -0.87 25.46
C GLN A 254 -13.45 -1.34 26.78
N LYS A 255 -14.77 -1.21 26.93
CA LYS A 255 -15.50 -1.51 28.18
C LYS A 255 -16.67 -2.47 28.01
N SER A 256 -16.91 -2.93 26.80
CA SER A 256 -18.10 -3.69 26.38
C SER A 256 -17.73 -4.69 25.29
N ASN A 257 -18.64 -5.59 24.94
CA ASN A 257 -18.53 -6.49 23.77
C ASN A 257 -17.27 -7.39 23.82
N PHE A 258 -17.14 -8.21 24.86
CA PHE A 258 -15.95 -9.04 25.14
C PHE A 258 -15.97 -10.45 24.53
N CYS A 259 -17.04 -10.88 23.86
CA CYS A 259 -17.15 -12.23 23.30
C CYS A 259 -16.02 -12.56 22.30
N LEU A 260 -15.79 -13.85 22.06
CA LEU A 260 -14.84 -14.30 21.04
C LEU A 260 -15.47 -14.21 19.67
N PHE A 261 -16.61 -14.87 19.44
CA PHE A 261 -17.43 -14.73 18.24
C PHE A 261 -18.92 -14.66 18.57
N MET A 262 -19.37 -15.19 19.72
CA MET A 262 -20.79 -15.29 20.09
C MET A 262 -21.22 -14.21 21.10
N PRO A 263 -21.97 -13.17 20.69
CA PRO A 263 -22.46 -12.13 21.61
C PRO A 263 -23.32 -12.66 22.77
N LEU A 264 -23.85 -13.88 22.68
CA LEU A 264 -24.61 -14.54 23.76
C LEU A 264 -23.99 -14.32 25.14
N PHE A 265 -22.66 -14.45 25.27
CA PHE A 265 -21.97 -14.31 26.56
C PHE A 265 -21.92 -12.87 27.07
N ASP A 266 -21.86 -11.88 26.17
CA ASP A 266 -22.01 -10.48 26.56
C ASP A 266 -23.44 -10.15 27.00
N TYR A 267 -24.45 -10.73 26.35
CA TYR A 267 -25.85 -10.55 26.77
C TYR A 267 -26.12 -11.18 28.13
N LEU A 268 -25.64 -12.41 28.36
CA LEU A 268 -25.74 -13.07 29.67
C LEU A 268 -24.92 -12.34 30.74
N GLY A 269 -23.79 -11.77 30.35
CA GLY A 269 -22.87 -11.04 31.22
C GLY A 269 -23.24 -9.58 31.47
N GLY A 270 -24.23 -9.03 30.75
CA GLY A 270 -24.64 -7.63 30.84
C GLY A 270 -23.58 -6.65 30.31
N THR A 271 -22.73 -7.05 29.37
CA THR A 271 -21.60 -6.27 28.85
C THR A 271 -21.77 -5.82 27.39
N VAL A 272 -22.97 -5.96 26.82
CA VAL A 272 -23.27 -5.43 25.49
C VAL A 272 -23.24 -3.90 25.52
N ASP A 273 -22.54 -3.31 24.56
CA ASP A 273 -22.52 -1.85 24.42
C ASP A 273 -23.92 -1.32 24.05
N PRO A 274 -24.47 -0.32 24.76
CA PRO A 274 -25.77 0.26 24.44
C PRO A 274 -25.88 0.81 23.01
N LYS A 275 -24.76 1.20 22.38
CA LYS A 275 -24.73 1.74 21.01
C LYS A 275 -24.74 0.64 19.94
N THR A 276 -24.58 -0.63 20.31
CA THR A 276 -24.40 -1.76 19.37
C THR A 276 -25.45 -1.82 18.26
N ASP A 277 -26.73 -1.68 18.60
CA ASP A 277 -27.82 -1.79 17.63
C ASP A 277 -27.93 -0.52 16.77
N SER A 278 -27.82 0.67 17.38
CA SER A 278 -27.85 1.94 16.65
C SER A 278 -26.66 2.11 15.71
N PHE A 279 -25.46 1.71 16.14
CA PHE A 279 -24.23 1.86 15.36
C PHE A 279 -24.25 0.99 14.11
N TYR A 280 -24.66 -0.28 14.26
CA TYR A 280 -24.87 -1.16 13.11
C TYR A 280 -25.95 -0.65 12.16
N ALA A 281 -27.11 -0.23 12.70
CA ALA A 281 -28.21 0.26 11.88
C ALA A 281 -27.79 1.49 11.07
N GLU A 282 -27.00 2.39 11.65
CA GLU A 282 -26.45 3.55 10.96
C GLU A 282 -25.49 3.15 9.84
N LEU A 283 -24.49 2.31 10.16
CA LEU A 283 -23.52 1.83 9.16
C LEU A 283 -24.21 1.13 7.97
N ARG A 284 -25.27 0.36 8.23
CA ARG A 284 -26.00 -0.37 7.19
C ARG A 284 -26.88 0.51 6.30
N LYS A 285 -27.11 1.79 6.63
CA LYS A 285 -27.65 2.76 5.66
C LYS A 285 -26.66 2.98 4.50
N GLY A 286 -25.38 2.74 4.77
CA GLY A 286 -24.27 2.93 3.84
C GLY A 286 -23.73 4.35 3.92
N ASN A 287 -22.41 4.46 3.85
CA ASN A 287 -21.73 5.74 3.74
C ASN A 287 -21.96 6.33 2.35
N ASP A 288 -22.16 7.65 2.32
CA ASP A 288 -22.08 8.39 1.06
C ASP A 288 -20.68 8.23 0.45
N GLU A 289 -20.62 8.34 -0.88
CA GLU A 289 -19.33 8.35 -1.56
C GLU A 289 -18.47 9.50 -1.02
N GLU A 290 -17.29 9.16 -0.50
CA GLU A 290 -16.33 10.15 -0.03
C GLU A 290 -15.74 10.90 -1.23
N ILE A 291 -16.18 12.15 -1.42
CA ILE A 291 -15.69 13.03 -2.48
C ILE A 291 -14.30 13.58 -2.09
N PRO A 292 -13.24 13.30 -2.87
CA PRO A 292 -11.93 13.89 -2.64
C PRO A 292 -11.88 15.34 -3.10
N GLU A 293 -11.03 16.15 -2.46
CA GLU A 293 -10.72 17.50 -2.93
C GLU A 293 -9.55 17.50 -3.92
N PHE A 294 -8.66 16.51 -3.80
CA PHE A 294 -7.52 16.31 -4.66
C PHE A 294 -7.45 14.87 -5.16
N VAL A 295 -7.26 14.69 -6.48
CA VAL A 295 -7.06 13.40 -7.12
C VAL A 295 -5.72 13.36 -7.83
N PHE A 296 -4.91 12.34 -7.55
CA PHE A 296 -3.74 11.99 -8.35
C PHE A 296 -4.08 10.83 -9.30
N LEU A 297 -4.20 11.12 -10.59
CA LEU A 297 -4.54 10.14 -11.61
C LEU A 297 -3.29 9.43 -12.14
N ALA A 298 -3.01 8.28 -11.56
CA ALA A 298 -1.89 7.39 -11.86
C ALA A 298 -2.20 6.34 -12.95
N HIS A 299 -1.18 5.59 -13.34
CA HIS A 299 -1.29 4.38 -14.16
C HIS A 299 -0.33 3.32 -13.62
N CYS A 300 -0.56 2.05 -13.95
CA CYS A 300 0.35 0.98 -13.56
C CYS A 300 1.67 1.11 -14.34
N ILE A 301 2.83 0.89 -13.71
CA ILE A 301 4.11 0.94 -14.42
C ILE A 301 4.32 -0.37 -15.19
N ASP A 302 4.38 -1.48 -14.47
CA ASP A 302 4.54 -2.83 -14.99
C ASP A 302 3.86 -3.87 -14.08
N VAL A 303 3.90 -5.14 -14.48
CA VAL A 303 3.27 -6.26 -13.75
C VAL A 303 3.91 -6.51 -12.38
N LEU A 304 5.21 -6.27 -12.24
CA LEU A 304 5.91 -6.59 -10.99
C LEU A 304 5.63 -5.52 -9.94
N SER A 305 5.68 -4.25 -10.32
CA SER A 305 5.31 -3.11 -9.49
C SER A 305 3.83 -3.08 -9.12
N SER A 306 2.94 -3.59 -9.96
CA SER A 306 1.52 -3.71 -9.61
C SER A 306 1.25 -4.75 -8.53
N LEU A 307 2.16 -5.70 -8.28
CA LEU A 307 2.03 -6.60 -7.13
C LEU A 307 2.20 -5.86 -5.79
N GLN A 308 2.95 -4.76 -5.76
CA GLN A 308 3.23 -3.97 -4.55
C GLN A 308 2.15 -2.91 -4.27
N ILE A 309 0.88 -3.27 -4.44
CA ILE A 309 -0.27 -2.41 -4.10
C ILE A 309 -0.99 -2.90 -2.86
N GLY A 310 -1.65 -1.99 -2.15
CA GLY A 310 -2.17 -2.24 -0.81
C GLY A 310 -3.14 -3.43 -0.70
N PHE A 311 -3.92 -3.73 -1.73
CA PHE A 311 -4.85 -4.88 -1.73
C PHE A 311 -4.20 -6.19 -2.21
N LEU A 312 -2.97 -6.18 -2.75
CA LEU A 312 -2.22 -7.40 -3.05
C LEU A 312 -1.23 -7.71 -1.93
N PHE A 313 -0.35 -6.77 -1.61
CA PHE A 313 0.60 -6.94 -0.51
C PHE A 313 0.65 -5.67 0.34
N ARG A 314 -0.16 -5.64 1.38
CA ARG A 314 -0.23 -4.55 2.38
C ARG A 314 1.15 -4.13 2.85
N THR A 315 1.94 -5.08 3.31
CA THR A 315 3.27 -4.83 3.87
C THR A 315 4.23 -4.30 2.83
N LEU A 316 4.31 -4.93 1.64
CA LEU A 316 5.19 -4.45 0.59
C LEU A 316 4.80 -3.03 0.15
N SER A 317 3.51 -2.73 0.01
CA SER A 317 3.06 -1.39 -0.39
C SER A 317 3.50 -0.29 0.58
N ALA A 318 3.76 -0.63 1.84
CA ALA A 318 4.23 0.30 2.87
C ALA A 318 5.72 0.66 2.75
N HIS A 319 6.44 0.04 1.83
CA HIS A 319 7.86 0.27 1.55
C HIS A 319 8.05 0.71 0.08
N PRO A 320 9.16 1.41 -0.23
CA PRO A 320 9.53 1.68 -1.61
C PRO A 320 9.57 0.41 -2.46
N PHE A 321 9.23 0.54 -3.73
CA PHE A 321 9.22 -0.57 -4.67
C PHE A 321 10.62 -1.15 -4.86
N GLU A 322 10.73 -2.46 -4.66
CA GLU A 322 11.90 -3.26 -4.97
C GLU A 322 11.49 -4.54 -5.71
N ALA A 323 12.29 -4.95 -6.69
CA ALA A 323 12.03 -6.16 -7.46
C ALA A 323 12.44 -7.41 -6.64
N HIS A 324 11.61 -7.80 -5.67
CA HIS A 324 11.87 -8.96 -4.84
C HIS A 324 11.79 -10.27 -5.65
N TRP A 325 12.75 -11.17 -5.43
CA TRP A 325 12.84 -12.43 -6.17
C TRP A 325 11.58 -13.30 -6.03
N PHE A 326 10.93 -13.27 -4.87
CA PHE A 326 9.74 -14.09 -4.56
C PHE A 326 8.46 -13.59 -5.24
N LEU A 327 8.47 -12.41 -5.87
CA LEU A 327 7.34 -11.91 -6.65
C LEU A 327 7.33 -12.48 -8.08
N TRP A 328 8.46 -12.94 -8.61
CA TRP A 328 8.56 -13.48 -9.97
C TRP A 328 7.65 -14.69 -10.24
N PRO A 329 7.49 -15.66 -9.32
CA PRO A 329 6.52 -16.74 -9.51
C PRO A 329 5.08 -16.25 -9.69
N LEU A 330 4.73 -15.09 -9.14
CA LEU A 330 3.41 -14.47 -9.26
C LEU A 330 3.27 -13.63 -10.54
N TRP A 331 4.36 -13.38 -11.27
CA TRP A 331 4.35 -12.52 -12.44
C TRP A 331 3.41 -13.02 -13.53
N LEU A 332 3.50 -14.31 -13.90
CA LEU A 332 2.69 -14.88 -14.98
C LEU A 332 1.20 -14.92 -14.61
N PRO A 333 0.78 -15.44 -13.43
CA PRO A 333 -0.60 -15.33 -12.99
C PRO A 333 -1.12 -13.89 -12.98
N SER A 334 -0.30 -12.94 -12.52
CA SER A 334 -0.68 -11.53 -12.45
C SER A 334 -0.78 -10.88 -13.82
N ALA A 335 0.09 -11.24 -14.77
CA ALA A 335 0.01 -10.79 -16.16
C ALA A 335 -1.29 -11.27 -16.82
N ILE A 336 -1.68 -12.53 -16.59
CA ILE A 336 -2.95 -13.09 -17.11
C ILE A 336 -4.14 -12.39 -16.46
N ALA A 337 -4.17 -12.31 -15.13
CA ALA A 337 -5.24 -11.64 -14.40
C ALA A 337 -5.37 -10.17 -14.81
N THR A 338 -4.26 -9.49 -15.03
CA THR A 338 -4.29 -8.09 -15.49
C THR A 338 -4.74 -7.97 -16.94
N THR A 339 -4.41 -8.92 -17.80
CA THR A 339 -4.91 -8.93 -19.20
C THR A 339 -6.43 -9.08 -19.22
N ILE A 340 -6.98 -9.94 -18.36
CA ILE A 340 -8.43 -10.07 -18.19
C ILE A 340 -9.01 -8.75 -17.65
N PHE A 341 -8.41 -8.19 -16.59
CA PHE A 341 -8.83 -6.92 -16.01
C PHE A 341 -8.75 -5.76 -17.02
N TRP A 342 -7.75 -5.75 -17.89
CA TRP A 342 -7.62 -4.79 -18.98
C TRP A 342 -8.83 -4.87 -19.92
N CYS A 343 -9.17 -6.07 -20.40
CA CYS A 343 -10.30 -6.27 -21.30
C CYS A 343 -11.63 -5.83 -20.66
N LEU A 344 -11.83 -6.17 -19.39
CA LEU A 344 -13.08 -5.95 -18.66
C LEU A 344 -13.21 -4.56 -18.04
N SER A 345 -12.10 -3.90 -17.71
CA SER A 345 -12.12 -2.57 -17.07
C SER A 345 -12.71 -1.53 -18.01
N GLN A 346 -13.73 -0.85 -17.52
CA GLN A 346 -14.36 0.30 -18.17
C GLN A 346 -14.11 1.60 -17.40
N ASP A 347 -13.63 1.49 -16.15
CA ASP A 347 -13.41 2.62 -15.26
C ASP A 347 -12.05 2.64 -14.57
N THR A 348 -11.69 3.82 -14.07
CA THR A 348 -10.59 3.98 -13.12
C THR A 348 -10.98 3.44 -11.75
N PHE A 349 -10.00 3.10 -10.92
CA PHE A 349 -10.25 2.63 -9.56
C PHE A 349 -9.41 3.40 -8.53
N VAL A 350 -9.91 3.46 -7.30
CA VAL A 350 -9.20 4.10 -6.18
C VAL A 350 -8.13 3.14 -5.66
N LEU A 351 -6.88 3.59 -5.67
CA LEU A 351 -5.74 2.83 -5.15
C LEU A 351 -5.58 3.02 -3.64
N HIS A 352 -5.60 4.28 -3.18
CA HIS A 352 -5.53 4.63 -1.77
C HIS A 352 -6.07 6.05 -1.54
N LYS A 353 -6.43 6.33 -0.28
CA LYS A 353 -6.84 7.63 0.21
C LYS A 353 -5.96 8.06 1.38
N TYR A 354 -5.76 9.35 1.54
CA TYR A 354 -5.05 9.94 2.68
C TYR A 354 -5.50 11.40 2.87
N TYR A 355 -5.10 12.00 3.98
CA TYR A 355 -5.37 13.40 4.28
C TYR A 355 -4.06 14.16 4.36
N LEU A 356 -4.05 15.36 3.76
CA LEU A 356 -2.99 16.34 3.95
C LEU A 356 -3.60 17.61 4.56
N TYR A 357 -3.30 17.87 5.82
CA TYR A 357 -3.99 18.83 6.66
C TYR A 357 -5.50 18.53 6.72
N LYS A 358 -6.31 19.33 6.01
CA LYS A 358 -7.76 19.11 5.85
C LYS A 358 -8.13 18.59 4.46
N LEU A 359 -7.17 18.57 3.53
CA LEU A 359 -7.38 18.18 2.15
C LEU A 359 -7.59 16.66 2.06
N LYS A 360 -8.74 16.26 1.53
CA LYS A 360 -9.02 14.85 1.21
C LYS A 360 -8.34 14.48 -0.12
N CYS A 361 -7.40 13.55 -0.06
CA CYS A 361 -6.59 13.13 -1.21
C CYS A 361 -6.89 11.68 -1.59
N MET A 362 -7.00 11.42 -2.88
CA MET A 362 -7.11 10.06 -3.43
C MET A 362 -6.16 9.87 -4.61
N ALA A 363 -5.59 8.67 -4.72
CA ALA A 363 -4.93 8.22 -5.93
C ALA A 363 -5.89 7.34 -6.74
N TRP A 364 -6.20 7.76 -7.96
CA TRP A 364 -6.98 6.97 -8.92
C TRP A 364 -6.03 6.34 -9.93
N VAL A 365 -6.37 5.17 -10.43
CA VAL A 365 -5.50 4.43 -11.37
C VAL A 365 -6.26 4.17 -12.66
N VAL A 366 -5.67 4.64 -13.76
CA VAL A 366 -5.99 4.15 -15.10
C VAL A 366 -5.48 2.71 -15.19
N PRO A 367 -6.34 1.72 -15.48
CA PRO A 367 -5.99 0.30 -15.41
C PRO A 367 -5.16 -0.15 -16.63
N ARG A 368 -4.02 0.52 -16.87
CA ARG A 368 -3.13 0.32 -18.02
C ARG A 368 -1.68 0.39 -17.57
N TYR A 369 -0.89 -0.60 -17.99
CA TYR A 369 0.57 -0.59 -17.84
C TYR A 369 1.25 0.44 -18.73
N GLY A 370 2.44 0.89 -18.34
CA GLY A 370 3.21 1.89 -19.07
C GLY A 370 3.49 1.50 -20.52
N PHE A 371 3.73 0.22 -20.80
CA PHE A 371 3.96 -0.24 -22.18
C PHE A 371 2.73 -0.04 -23.10
N HIS A 372 1.50 -0.03 -22.56
CA HIS A 372 0.29 0.19 -23.36
C HIS A 372 0.21 1.62 -23.92
N TYR A 373 0.84 2.61 -23.27
CA TYR A 373 0.90 3.99 -23.76
C TYR A 373 1.78 4.14 -25.01
N PHE A 374 2.44 3.06 -25.44
CA PHE A 374 3.24 2.99 -26.66
C PHE A 374 2.62 2.07 -27.72
N LEU A 375 1.42 1.53 -27.48
CA LEU A 375 0.68 0.69 -28.41
C LEU A 375 -0.36 1.53 -29.16
N PRO A 376 -0.20 1.79 -30.48
CA PRO A 376 -1.07 2.72 -31.21
C PRO A 376 -2.57 2.42 -31.11
N PHE A 377 -2.95 1.15 -31.11
CA PHE A 377 -4.36 0.71 -31.08
C PHE A 377 -5.05 0.91 -29.72
N GLY A 378 -4.31 1.22 -28.66
CA GLY A 378 -4.85 1.38 -27.30
C GLY A 378 -4.98 2.83 -26.85
N LEU A 379 -4.45 3.79 -27.62
CA LEU A 379 -4.27 5.18 -27.18
C LEU A 379 -5.59 5.93 -26.99
N ASP A 380 -6.56 5.73 -27.90
CA ASP A 380 -7.87 6.37 -27.79
C ASP A 380 -8.58 5.95 -26.50
N ARG A 381 -8.60 4.64 -26.23
CA ARG A 381 -9.20 4.11 -25.00
C ARG A 381 -8.52 4.63 -23.74
N ILE A 382 -7.19 4.86 -23.75
CA ILE A 382 -6.48 5.49 -22.63
C ILE A 382 -6.97 6.93 -22.43
N ASN A 383 -7.10 7.69 -23.51
CA ASN A 383 -7.65 9.06 -23.43
C ASN A 383 -9.09 9.06 -22.94
N ASP A 384 -9.92 8.07 -23.31
CA ASP A 384 -11.28 7.93 -22.79
C ASP A 384 -11.30 7.75 -21.26
N PHE A 385 -10.40 6.92 -20.70
CA PHE A 385 -10.27 6.79 -19.24
C PHE A 385 -9.88 8.10 -18.56
N ILE A 386 -8.90 8.81 -19.13
CA ILE A 386 -8.40 10.06 -18.56
C ILE A 386 -9.48 11.14 -18.64
N GLU A 387 -10.16 11.25 -19.78
CA GLU A 387 -11.27 12.17 -19.98
C GLU A 387 -12.42 11.88 -19.03
N LYS A 388 -12.84 10.62 -18.94
CA LYS A 388 -13.90 10.20 -18.01
C LYS A 388 -13.53 10.53 -16.57
N ALA A 389 -12.31 10.22 -16.13
CA ALA A 389 -11.85 10.56 -14.78
C ALA A 389 -11.86 12.07 -14.51
N ILE A 390 -11.53 12.90 -15.51
CA ILE A 390 -11.63 14.37 -15.38
C ILE A 390 -13.09 14.81 -15.24
N LEU A 391 -14.00 14.26 -16.04
CA LEU A 391 -15.42 14.60 -16.00
C LEU A 391 -16.08 14.12 -14.70
N ASP A 392 -15.78 12.91 -14.24
CA ASP A 392 -16.26 12.37 -12.98
C ASP A 392 -15.76 13.23 -11.80
N ALA A 393 -14.49 13.66 -11.84
CA ALA A 393 -13.92 14.56 -10.84
C ALA A 393 -14.61 15.94 -10.88
N ASP A 394 -14.93 16.46 -12.06
CA ASP A 394 -15.65 17.72 -12.22
C ASP A 394 -17.07 17.65 -11.65
N GLU A 395 -17.81 16.60 -12.00
CA GLU A 395 -19.17 16.34 -11.53
C GLU A 395 -19.22 16.22 -10.01
N LYS A 396 -18.28 15.47 -9.42
CA LYS A 396 -18.18 15.28 -7.98
C LYS A 396 -17.70 16.53 -7.23
N GLY A 397 -17.19 17.55 -7.93
CA GLY A 397 -16.70 18.78 -7.29
C GLY A 397 -15.28 18.67 -6.72
N VAL A 398 -14.46 17.79 -7.28
CA VAL A 398 -13.02 17.73 -6.99
C VAL A 398 -12.38 19.06 -7.38
N LYS A 399 -11.50 19.60 -6.54
CA LYS A 399 -10.85 20.89 -6.80
C LYS A 399 -9.72 20.76 -7.82
N VAL A 400 -8.88 19.74 -7.66
CA VAL A 400 -7.71 19.50 -8.52
C VAL A 400 -7.60 18.03 -8.89
N LEU A 401 -7.42 17.75 -10.17
CA LEU A 401 -7.01 16.44 -10.68
C LEU A 401 -5.64 16.56 -11.33
N SER A 402 -4.66 15.88 -10.74
CA SER A 402 -3.28 15.87 -11.21
C SER A 402 -2.99 14.65 -12.08
N LEU A 403 -2.49 14.86 -13.29
CA LEU A 403 -2.12 13.81 -14.24
C LEU A 403 -0.71 13.29 -13.95
N ALA A 404 -0.60 12.02 -13.59
CA ALA A 404 0.69 11.38 -13.33
C ALA A 404 1.38 10.89 -14.61
N ALA A 405 2.72 10.90 -14.62
CA ALA A 405 3.56 10.22 -15.61
C ALA A 405 3.02 10.24 -17.06
N LEU A 406 2.62 9.10 -17.61
CA LEU A 406 2.18 8.99 -19.02
C LEU A 406 0.75 9.49 -19.26
N ASN A 407 -0.06 9.72 -18.22
CA ASN A 407 -1.38 10.36 -18.36
C ASN A 407 -1.30 11.81 -18.83
N LYS A 408 -0.12 12.43 -18.76
CA LYS A 408 0.20 13.77 -19.28
C LYS A 408 1.22 13.73 -20.42
N ASN A 409 1.31 12.63 -21.15
CA ASN A 409 2.21 12.52 -22.29
C ASN A 409 1.78 13.51 -23.40
N GLU A 410 2.69 14.36 -23.84
CA GLU A 410 2.43 15.37 -24.88
C GLU A 410 2.00 14.76 -26.21
N ALA A 411 2.60 13.64 -26.60
CA ALA A 411 2.26 12.95 -27.85
C ALA A 411 0.86 12.32 -27.81
N LEU A 412 0.32 12.06 -26.61
CA LEU A 412 -0.98 11.42 -26.41
C LEU A 412 -2.11 12.45 -26.29
N ASN A 413 -1.92 13.48 -25.47
CA ASN A 413 -2.98 14.44 -25.13
C ASN A 413 -2.51 15.89 -24.95
N GLY A 414 -1.30 16.21 -25.43
CA GLY A 414 -0.72 17.55 -25.30
C GLY A 414 -0.45 17.95 -23.85
N GLY A 415 -0.22 16.98 -22.95
CA GLY A 415 0.00 17.24 -21.52
C GLY A 415 -1.26 17.77 -20.83
N GLY A 416 -2.42 17.18 -21.15
CA GLY A 416 -3.74 17.55 -20.65
C GLY A 416 -4.48 18.62 -21.47
N MET A 417 -3.82 19.26 -22.45
CA MET A 417 -4.43 20.30 -23.28
C MET A 417 -5.64 19.82 -24.07
N LEU A 418 -5.63 18.56 -24.51
CA LEU A 418 -6.74 17.94 -25.23
C LEU A 418 -8.06 18.10 -24.46
N PHE A 419 -8.05 17.74 -23.18
CA PHE A 419 -9.25 17.69 -22.34
C PHE A 419 -9.74 19.08 -21.97
N VAL A 420 -8.83 20.00 -21.61
CA VAL A 420 -9.19 21.39 -21.27
C VAL A 420 -9.74 22.15 -22.48
N LYS A 421 -9.24 21.86 -23.69
CA LYS A 421 -9.79 22.44 -24.93
C LYS A 421 -11.17 21.87 -25.27
N LYS A 422 -11.37 20.56 -25.08
CA LYS A 422 -12.64 19.89 -25.33
C LYS A 422 -13.72 20.31 -24.35
N HIS A 423 -13.34 20.58 -23.09
CA HIS A 423 -14.22 20.94 -21.98
C HIS A 423 -13.79 22.29 -21.36
N PRO A 424 -14.11 23.43 -21.99
CA PRO A 424 -13.65 24.75 -21.53
C PRO A 424 -14.23 25.20 -20.19
N ASN A 425 -15.36 24.60 -19.77
CA ASN A 425 -16.13 24.99 -18.58
C ASN A 425 -15.91 24.06 -17.38
N LEU A 426 -14.82 23.27 -17.38
CA LEU A 426 -14.45 22.48 -16.21
C LEU A 426 -14.38 23.41 -14.98
N ARG A 427 -14.84 22.93 -13.83
CA ARG A 427 -14.65 23.45 -12.47
C ARG A 427 -13.41 22.83 -11.82
N VAL A 428 -13.17 21.53 -12.01
CA VAL A 428 -11.92 20.88 -11.59
C VAL A 428 -10.71 21.47 -12.31
N ARG A 429 -9.59 21.69 -11.60
CA ARG A 429 -8.33 22.09 -12.22
C ARG A 429 -7.53 20.87 -12.64
N VAL A 430 -7.42 20.65 -13.95
CA VAL A 430 -6.46 19.68 -14.51
C VAL A 430 -5.03 20.23 -14.38
N VAL A 431 -4.15 19.46 -13.75
CA VAL A 431 -2.77 19.86 -13.41
C VAL A 431 -1.80 18.76 -13.81
N HIS A 432 -0.67 19.10 -14.43
CA HIS A 432 0.38 18.12 -14.72
C HIS A 432 1.51 18.14 -13.68
N GLY A 433 1.63 19.19 -12.86
CA GLY A 433 2.61 19.32 -11.77
C GLY A 433 4.09 19.38 -12.20
N ASN A 434 4.35 19.71 -13.47
CA ASN A 434 5.72 19.67 -14.01
C ASN A 434 6.47 20.97 -13.66
N THR A 435 5.75 22.03 -13.32
CA THR A 435 6.36 23.28 -12.84
C THR A 435 7.14 23.03 -11.54
N LEU A 436 6.53 22.33 -10.57
CA LEU A 436 7.25 21.93 -9.35
C LEU A 436 8.36 20.90 -9.65
N THR A 437 8.14 19.99 -10.60
CA THR A 437 9.17 19.04 -11.01
C THR A 437 10.41 19.76 -11.55
N ALA A 438 10.23 20.81 -12.37
CA ALA A 438 11.32 21.64 -12.86
C ALA A 438 12.00 22.39 -11.70
N ALA A 439 11.20 22.95 -10.78
CA ALA A 439 11.72 23.65 -9.61
C ALA A 439 12.61 22.76 -8.74
N VAL A 440 12.23 21.51 -8.47
CA VAL A 440 13.06 20.56 -7.70
C VAL A 440 14.41 20.34 -8.36
N ILE A 441 14.45 20.11 -9.67
CA ILE A 441 15.71 19.92 -10.40
C ILE A 441 16.57 21.18 -10.33
N ILE A 442 15.97 22.36 -10.50
CA ILE A 442 16.69 23.65 -10.49
C ILE A 442 17.25 23.96 -9.11
N LYS A 443 16.45 23.77 -8.06
CA LYS A 443 16.76 24.17 -6.68
C LYS A 443 17.67 23.18 -5.97
N THR A 444 17.90 22.00 -6.56
CA THR A 444 18.93 21.05 -6.12
C THR A 444 20.28 21.28 -6.79
N LEU A 445 20.40 22.20 -7.76
CA LEU A 445 21.69 22.56 -8.36
C LEU A 445 22.54 23.37 -7.35
N PRO A 446 23.87 23.31 -7.45
CA PRO A 446 24.76 24.19 -6.68
C PRO A 446 24.46 25.67 -6.94
N GLU A 447 24.44 26.50 -5.89
CA GLU A 447 24.10 27.93 -5.99
C GLU A 447 25.08 28.73 -6.87
N ASP A 448 26.33 28.27 -6.98
CA ASP A 448 27.40 28.92 -7.71
C ASP A 448 27.52 28.46 -9.17
N VAL A 449 26.62 27.59 -9.65
CA VAL A 449 26.66 27.01 -11.00
C VAL A 449 26.68 28.10 -12.08
N LYS A 450 27.65 28.01 -13.01
CA LYS A 450 27.81 28.96 -14.13
C LYS A 450 27.50 28.35 -15.50
N GLU A 451 27.65 27.03 -15.62
CA GLU A 451 27.40 26.29 -16.85
C GLU A 451 26.81 24.91 -16.52
N VAL A 452 25.83 24.49 -17.32
CA VAL A 452 25.16 23.19 -17.21
C VAL A 452 25.17 22.47 -18.54
N PHE A 453 25.50 21.19 -18.53
CA PHE A 453 25.31 20.30 -19.67
C PHE A 453 23.97 19.57 -19.54
N MET A 454 23.17 19.58 -20.60
CA MET A 454 21.81 19.06 -20.53
C MET A 454 21.45 18.20 -21.73
N ASN A 455 21.10 16.94 -21.50
CA ASN A 455 20.38 16.14 -22.49
C ASN A 455 18.86 16.25 -22.27
N GLY A 456 18.09 16.00 -23.33
CA GLY A 456 16.63 16.17 -23.24
C GLY A 456 16.18 17.63 -23.05
N ALA A 457 17.06 18.61 -23.32
CA ALA A 457 16.80 20.04 -23.19
C ALA A 457 15.67 20.56 -24.11
N THR A 458 15.28 19.79 -25.12
CA THR A 458 14.17 20.10 -26.04
C THR A 458 12.84 19.42 -25.67
N SER A 459 12.79 18.69 -24.55
CA SER A 459 11.54 18.20 -23.97
C SER A 459 10.78 19.33 -23.27
N LYS A 460 9.52 19.12 -22.91
CA LYS A 460 8.73 20.06 -22.10
C LYS A 460 9.44 20.54 -20.84
N LEU A 461 9.89 19.60 -20.01
CA LEU A 461 10.58 19.92 -18.76
C LEU A 461 11.95 20.51 -19.05
N GLY A 462 12.67 19.93 -20.02
CA GLY A 462 14.00 20.38 -20.36
C GLY A 462 14.07 21.79 -20.92
N ARG A 463 13.10 22.16 -21.77
CA ARG A 463 12.92 23.52 -22.29
C ARG A 463 12.75 24.49 -21.13
N ALA A 464 11.88 24.17 -20.18
CA ALA A 464 11.58 25.05 -19.05
C ALA A 464 12.81 25.27 -18.15
N ILE A 465 13.54 24.19 -17.84
CA ILE A 465 14.80 24.27 -17.07
C ILE A 465 15.84 25.09 -17.82
N ALA A 466 16.05 24.83 -19.12
CA ALA A 466 17.03 25.57 -19.92
C ALA A 466 16.72 27.07 -19.98
N LEU A 467 15.44 27.44 -20.20
CA LEU A 467 15.00 28.83 -20.22
C LEU A 467 15.14 29.51 -18.86
N TYR A 468 14.81 28.81 -17.76
CA TYR A 468 14.98 29.32 -16.41
C TYR A 468 16.46 29.59 -16.09
N LEU A 469 17.35 28.64 -16.34
CA LEU A 469 18.77 28.80 -16.07
C LEU A 469 19.36 29.93 -16.93
N CYS A 470 19.00 29.97 -18.21
CA CYS A 470 19.39 31.03 -19.12
C CYS A 470 18.98 32.42 -18.62
N SER A 471 17.73 32.59 -18.15
CA SER A 471 17.24 33.88 -17.63
C SER A 471 17.97 34.35 -16.37
N ARG A 472 18.62 33.42 -15.65
CA ARG A 472 19.49 33.70 -14.49
C ARG A 472 20.96 33.91 -14.88
N GLY A 473 21.28 33.97 -16.17
CA GLY A 473 22.63 34.20 -16.67
C GLY A 473 23.52 32.96 -16.71
N ILE A 474 22.97 31.76 -16.50
CA ILE A 474 23.71 30.49 -16.52
C ILE A 474 23.80 30.00 -17.97
N ARG A 475 24.98 29.52 -18.38
CA ARG A 475 25.21 28.91 -19.70
C ARG A 475 24.63 27.50 -19.74
N VAL A 476 23.88 27.17 -20.79
CA VAL A 476 23.23 25.86 -20.94
C VAL A 476 23.67 25.22 -22.26
N LEU A 477 24.45 24.15 -22.17
CA LEU A 477 24.85 23.31 -23.29
C LEU A 477 23.72 22.32 -23.59
N MET A 478 22.89 22.65 -24.58
CA MET A 478 21.71 21.88 -24.96
C MET A 478 22.08 20.77 -25.96
N LEU A 479 22.11 19.52 -25.51
CA LEU A 479 22.35 18.38 -26.39
C LEU A 479 21.12 18.06 -27.26
N THR A 480 21.20 18.44 -28.54
CA THR A 480 20.16 18.14 -29.53
C THR A 480 20.72 18.16 -30.96
N THR A 481 20.36 17.16 -31.74
CA THR A 481 20.64 17.12 -33.18
C THR A 481 19.66 17.97 -34.00
N SER A 482 18.47 18.27 -33.45
CA SER A 482 17.49 19.12 -34.11
C SER A 482 17.82 20.59 -33.90
N LYS A 483 18.30 21.24 -34.96
CA LYS A 483 18.57 22.68 -35.00
C LYS A 483 17.29 23.50 -34.86
N GLU A 484 16.21 23.11 -35.53
CA GLU A 484 14.91 23.78 -35.47
C GLU A 484 14.34 23.86 -34.05
N ARG A 485 14.36 22.73 -33.30
CA ARG A 485 13.89 22.71 -31.91
C ARG A 485 14.75 23.61 -31.02
N PHE A 486 16.06 23.61 -31.23
CA PHE A 486 16.97 24.50 -30.50
C PHE A 486 16.68 25.97 -30.79
N GLU A 487 16.60 26.36 -32.07
CA GLU A 487 16.34 27.74 -32.48
C GLU A 487 14.99 28.25 -31.98
N THR A 488 13.98 27.39 -31.94
CA THR A 488 12.67 27.71 -31.37
C THR A 488 12.79 28.10 -29.90
N ILE A 489 13.45 27.26 -29.09
CA ILE A 489 13.65 27.54 -27.66
C ILE A 489 14.55 28.78 -27.47
N GLN A 490 15.60 28.93 -28.29
CA GLN A 490 16.50 30.07 -28.20
C GLN A 490 15.76 31.40 -28.47
N LYS A 491 14.76 31.43 -29.34
CA LYS A 491 13.93 32.62 -29.60
C LYS A 491 13.08 33.03 -28.40
N GLU A 492 12.75 32.09 -27.52
CA GLU A 492 11.95 32.36 -26.31
C GLU A 492 12.78 32.91 -25.15
N ALA A 493 14.11 32.73 -25.19
CA ALA A 493 15.00 33.23 -24.15
C ALA A 493 15.05 34.77 -24.13
N PRO A 494 15.21 35.40 -22.94
CA PRO A 494 15.37 36.85 -22.83
C PRO A 494 16.52 37.36 -23.70
N ALA A 495 16.31 38.45 -24.44
CA ALA A 495 17.29 38.98 -25.39
C ALA A 495 18.69 39.16 -24.79
N LYS A 496 18.77 39.63 -23.53
CA LYS A 496 20.01 39.81 -22.76
C LYS A 496 20.81 38.53 -22.58
N PHE A 497 20.14 37.40 -22.41
CA PHE A 497 20.76 36.12 -22.06
C PHE A 497 20.68 35.07 -23.17
N LYS A 498 20.08 35.41 -24.31
CA LYS A 498 19.85 34.48 -25.44
C LYS A 498 21.08 33.67 -25.85
N ASN A 499 22.27 34.29 -25.80
CA ASN A 499 23.54 33.65 -26.17
C ASN A 499 24.06 32.65 -25.12
N ASN A 500 23.42 32.54 -23.96
CA ASN A 500 23.73 31.54 -22.95
C ASN A 500 23.16 30.16 -23.30
N LEU A 501 22.21 30.07 -24.23
CA LEU A 501 21.76 28.79 -24.78
C LEU A 501 22.66 28.40 -25.96
N ILE A 502 23.35 27.28 -25.82
CA ILE A 502 24.36 26.80 -26.78
C ILE A 502 23.94 25.42 -27.27
N GLN A 503 23.79 25.28 -28.59
CA GLN A 503 23.52 23.96 -29.18
C GLN A 503 24.80 23.13 -29.16
N VAL A 504 24.70 21.90 -28.64
CA VAL A 504 25.74 20.88 -28.78
C VAL A 504 25.13 19.60 -29.35
N THR A 505 25.90 18.83 -30.11
CA THR A 505 25.40 17.64 -30.81
C THR A 505 26.00 16.34 -30.31
N LYS A 506 27.01 16.41 -29.43
CA LYS A 506 27.69 15.25 -28.87
C LYS A 506 28.00 15.43 -27.37
N TYR A 507 28.10 14.31 -26.64
CA TYR A 507 28.38 14.30 -25.19
C TYR A 507 29.74 14.86 -24.80
N GLN A 508 30.73 14.82 -25.70
CA GLN A 508 32.06 15.41 -25.53
C GLN A 508 32.02 16.88 -25.09
N ALA A 509 30.99 17.62 -25.50
CA ALA A 509 30.85 19.02 -25.12
C ALA A 509 30.67 19.22 -23.60
N GLY A 510 30.19 18.20 -22.88
CA GLY A 510 30.05 18.22 -21.43
C GLY A 510 31.34 17.96 -20.64
N GLN A 511 32.47 17.66 -21.31
CA GLN A 511 33.70 17.20 -20.65
C GLN A 511 34.35 18.17 -19.68
N ASN A 512 33.98 19.45 -19.74
CA ASN A 512 34.47 20.50 -18.85
C ASN A 512 33.37 21.05 -17.93
N CYS A 513 32.17 20.48 -17.97
CA CYS A 513 31.02 20.92 -17.19
C CYS A 513 30.75 19.90 -16.07
N LYS A 514 30.78 20.33 -14.81
CA LYS A 514 30.56 19.45 -13.64
C LYS A 514 29.09 19.23 -13.30
N THR A 515 28.18 20.03 -13.86
CA THR A 515 26.75 19.96 -13.54
C THR A 515 26.00 19.41 -14.75
N TRP A 516 25.52 18.17 -14.61
CA TRP A 516 24.83 17.46 -15.69
C TRP A 516 23.35 17.28 -15.34
N ILE A 517 22.46 17.69 -16.24
CA ILE A 517 21.02 17.46 -16.13
C ILE A 517 20.57 16.45 -17.18
N MET A 518 20.01 15.34 -16.72
CA MET A 518 19.65 14.18 -17.51
C MET A 518 18.13 14.11 -17.72
N GLY A 519 17.68 14.51 -18.91
CA GLY A 519 16.30 14.42 -19.37
C GLY A 519 16.02 13.28 -20.36
N LYS A 520 17.05 12.54 -20.77
CA LYS A 520 16.95 11.34 -21.62
C LYS A 520 17.88 10.24 -21.09
N TRP A 521 17.48 9.00 -21.35
CA TRP A 521 18.25 7.83 -20.95
C TRP A 521 19.61 7.79 -21.67
N THR A 522 20.66 7.37 -20.98
CA THR A 522 22.05 7.38 -21.49
C THR A 522 22.82 6.13 -21.14
N TRP A 523 23.73 5.74 -22.02
CA TRP A 523 24.63 4.60 -21.83
C TRP A 523 25.89 4.99 -21.04
N GLU A 524 26.60 4.00 -20.50
CA GLU A 524 27.89 4.20 -19.84
C GLU A 524 28.88 5.00 -20.71
N LYS A 525 28.97 4.69 -22.01
CA LYS A 525 29.85 5.40 -22.95
C LYS A 525 29.60 6.90 -23.03
N ASP A 526 28.36 7.33 -22.78
CA ASP A 526 27.96 8.73 -22.82
C ASP A 526 28.31 9.41 -21.49
N GLN A 527 28.08 8.72 -20.36
CA GLN A 527 28.45 9.18 -19.02
C GLN A 527 29.97 9.33 -18.85
N ARG A 528 30.78 8.59 -19.61
CA ARG A 528 32.26 8.67 -19.55
C ARG A 528 32.81 10.06 -19.85
N TRP A 529 32.05 10.90 -20.56
CA TRP A 529 32.41 12.29 -20.84
C TRP A 529 32.21 13.21 -19.65
N ALA A 530 31.48 12.82 -18.60
CA ALA A 530 31.34 13.66 -17.42
C ALA A 530 32.68 13.76 -16.64
N PRO A 531 33.08 14.96 -16.19
CA PRO A 531 34.22 15.13 -15.31
C PRO A 531 34.09 14.31 -14.01
N THR A 532 35.22 13.91 -13.44
CA THR A 532 35.25 13.33 -12.09
C THR A 532 34.63 14.28 -11.05
N GLY A 533 33.82 13.73 -10.15
CA GLY A 533 33.05 14.47 -9.16
C GLY A 533 31.75 15.07 -9.68
N THR A 534 31.33 14.76 -10.92
CA THR A 534 30.03 15.20 -11.45
C THR A 534 28.88 14.62 -10.64
N HIS A 535 27.88 15.46 -10.37
CA HIS A 535 26.58 15.01 -9.91
C HIS A 535 25.58 15.03 -11.07
N PHE A 536 24.97 13.88 -11.36
CA PHE A 536 23.94 13.73 -12.38
C PHE A 536 22.57 14.04 -11.79
N HIS A 537 22.08 15.26 -12.01
CA HIS A 537 20.70 15.61 -11.71
C HIS A 537 19.80 14.99 -12.78
N GLN A 538 18.71 14.33 -12.41
CA GLN A 538 17.90 13.60 -13.40
C GLN A 538 16.41 13.72 -13.20
N PHE A 539 15.70 13.91 -14.32
CA PHE A 539 14.24 13.81 -14.39
C PHE A 539 13.79 12.78 -15.43
N VAL A 540 14.75 12.08 -16.06
CA VAL A 540 14.45 10.93 -16.92
C VAL A 540 13.84 9.81 -16.10
N VAL A 541 12.78 9.19 -16.62
CA VAL A 541 12.13 8.01 -16.04
C VAL A 541 12.17 6.89 -17.09
N PRO A 542 12.74 5.71 -16.78
CA PRO A 542 13.45 5.38 -15.55
C PRO A 542 14.79 6.13 -15.40
N PRO A 543 15.34 6.25 -14.17
CA PRO A 543 16.68 6.76 -13.90
C PRO A 543 17.78 6.15 -14.77
N ILE A 544 18.86 6.90 -15.02
CA ILE A 544 20.05 6.34 -15.69
C ILE A 544 20.79 5.38 -14.76
N ALA A 545 21.48 4.39 -15.33
CA ALA A 545 22.30 3.47 -14.55
C ALA A 545 23.52 4.18 -13.93
N GLU A 546 23.84 3.83 -12.69
CA GLU A 546 24.98 4.39 -11.94
C GLU A 546 26.30 3.71 -12.32
N CYS A 547 26.81 4.03 -13.50
CA CYS A 547 27.97 3.33 -14.06
C CYS A 547 29.35 3.85 -13.58
N ARG A 548 29.40 5.07 -13.01
CA ARG A 548 30.66 5.75 -12.62
C ARG A 548 30.77 5.89 -11.11
N LYS A 549 31.77 5.23 -10.51
CA LYS A 549 32.04 5.29 -9.05
C LYS A 549 32.60 6.64 -8.57
N ASP A 550 33.16 7.43 -9.48
CA ASP A 550 33.74 8.74 -9.20
C ASP A 550 32.75 9.89 -9.47
N CYS A 551 31.48 9.55 -9.73
CA CYS A 551 30.36 10.48 -9.89
C CYS A 551 29.25 10.11 -8.90
N THR A 552 28.28 11.00 -8.73
CA THR A 552 27.07 10.75 -7.93
C THR A 552 25.83 10.97 -8.77
N TYR A 553 24.71 10.33 -8.40
CA TYR A 553 23.48 10.34 -9.17
C TYR A 553 22.33 10.80 -8.27
N GLY A 554 21.62 11.83 -8.70
CA GLY A 554 20.44 12.33 -8.00
C GLY A 554 19.27 11.38 -8.13
N ARG A 555 18.35 11.39 -7.17
CA ARG A 555 17.11 10.61 -7.25
C ARG A 555 16.12 11.27 -8.23
N LEU A 556 15.04 10.56 -8.56
CA LEU A 556 13.92 11.17 -9.28
C LEU A 556 13.37 12.34 -8.46
N ALA A 557 13.00 13.42 -9.15
CA ALA A 557 12.41 14.60 -8.52
C ALA A 557 11.18 14.22 -7.68
N GLY A 558 11.33 14.36 -6.36
CA GLY A 558 10.32 14.04 -5.37
C GLY A 558 10.30 15.07 -4.24
N MET A 559 9.21 15.08 -3.49
CA MET A 559 9.02 15.94 -2.33
C MET A 559 8.59 15.12 -1.12
N LYS A 560 9.22 15.36 0.01
CA LYS A 560 8.73 14.98 1.33
C LYS A 560 7.50 15.81 1.67
N LEU A 561 6.47 15.12 2.16
CA LEU A 561 5.27 15.71 2.72
C LEU A 561 5.54 16.18 4.16
N PRO A 562 4.83 17.22 4.64
CA PRO A 562 4.89 17.64 6.04
C PRO A 562 4.24 16.57 6.93
N VAL A 563 5.03 15.68 7.53
CA VAL A 563 4.55 14.49 8.27
C VAL A 563 3.45 14.81 9.29
N ALA A 564 3.59 15.92 10.04
CA ALA A 564 2.60 16.34 11.03
C ALA A 564 1.21 16.68 10.42
N GLY A 565 1.17 17.01 9.13
CA GLY A 565 -0.06 17.26 8.37
C GLY A 565 -0.61 16.02 7.68
N VAL A 566 0.12 14.90 7.59
CA VAL A 566 -0.32 13.70 6.87
C VAL A 566 -1.07 12.78 7.81
N LYS A 567 -2.25 12.30 7.39
CA LYS A 567 -2.97 11.23 8.09
C LYS A 567 -3.37 10.11 7.14
N GLY A 568 -3.05 8.89 7.55
CA GLY A 568 -3.46 7.67 6.88
C GLY A 568 -2.84 7.38 5.52
N MET A 569 -1.68 7.98 5.27
CA MET A 569 -0.80 7.50 4.21
C MET A 569 -0.17 6.19 4.69
N ARG A 570 -0.35 5.14 3.88
CA ARG A 570 0.06 3.76 4.19
C ARG A 570 0.70 3.02 3.04
N THR A 571 0.89 3.71 1.92
CA THR A 571 1.53 3.18 0.74
C THR A 571 2.58 4.17 0.27
N CYS A 572 3.74 3.66 -0.10
CA CYS A 572 4.75 4.44 -0.80
C CYS A 572 4.32 4.65 -2.26
N GLU A 573 4.71 5.78 -2.83
CA GLU A 573 4.51 6.05 -4.25
C GLU A 573 5.67 5.45 -5.06
N ILE A 574 5.51 4.20 -5.50
CA ILE A 574 6.53 3.45 -6.25
C ILE A 574 7.85 3.44 -5.46
N THR A 575 8.92 4.08 -5.95
CA THR A 575 10.26 4.08 -5.36
C THR A 575 10.45 5.22 -4.35
N MET A 576 9.43 6.05 -4.11
CA MET A 576 9.49 7.10 -3.10
C MET A 576 9.51 6.49 -1.70
N GLU A 577 10.27 7.12 -0.80
CA GLU A 577 10.26 6.78 0.62
C GLU A 577 8.92 7.12 1.29
N ARG A 578 8.72 6.61 2.52
CA ARG A 578 7.51 6.92 3.29
C ARG A 578 7.38 8.43 3.47
N TYR A 579 6.15 8.92 3.41
CA TYR A 579 5.84 10.35 3.46
C TYR A 579 6.51 11.17 2.34
N ALA A 580 6.83 10.54 1.21
CA ALA A 580 7.30 11.22 0.02
C ALA A 580 6.47 10.84 -1.20
N VAL A 581 6.34 11.80 -2.12
CA VAL A 581 5.61 11.67 -3.39
C VAL A 581 6.46 12.24 -4.52
N HIS A 582 6.19 11.84 -5.77
CA HIS A 582 6.88 12.46 -6.90
C HIS A 582 6.55 13.96 -6.96
N ALA A 583 7.49 14.78 -7.45
CA ALA A 583 7.33 16.23 -7.49
C ALA A 583 6.09 16.67 -8.30
N CYS A 584 5.66 15.88 -9.27
CA CYS A 584 4.43 16.16 -10.00
C CYS A 584 3.14 15.90 -9.23
N HIS A 585 3.13 14.93 -8.31
CA HIS A 585 2.04 14.75 -7.36
C HIS A 585 2.01 15.93 -6.39
N ALA A 586 3.17 16.26 -5.79
CA ALA A 586 3.28 17.42 -4.91
C ALA A 586 2.84 18.72 -5.60
N GLY A 587 3.16 18.92 -6.88
CA GLY A 587 2.73 20.11 -7.63
C GLY A 587 1.21 20.24 -7.68
N GLY A 588 0.49 19.13 -7.87
CA GLY A 588 -0.97 19.09 -7.79
C GLY A 588 -1.51 19.39 -6.38
N LEU A 589 -0.85 18.87 -5.33
CA LEU A 589 -1.22 19.18 -3.94
C LEU A 589 -1.05 20.66 -3.63
N ILE A 590 0.07 21.26 -4.02
CA ILE A 590 0.33 22.70 -3.83
C ILE A 590 -0.71 23.54 -4.59
N HIS A 591 -1.08 23.12 -5.80
CA HIS A 591 -2.15 23.78 -6.55
C HIS A 591 -3.48 23.81 -5.78
N ALA A 592 -3.83 22.68 -5.13
CA ALA A 592 -5.03 22.56 -4.32
C ALA A 592 -4.94 23.39 -3.02
N LEU A 593 -3.80 23.35 -2.33
CA LEU A 593 -3.57 24.08 -1.07
C LEU A 593 -3.55 25.60 -1.27
N GLU A 594 -3.00 26.08 -2.38
CA GLU A 594 -2.99 27.51 -2.72
C GLU A 594 -4.30 27.99 -3.37
N GLY A 595 -5.21 27.07 -3.71
CA GLY A 595 -6.50 27.41 -4.33
C GLY A 595 -6.33 28.07 -5.71
N TRP A 596 -5.29 27.72 -6.45
CA TRP A 596 -5.07 28.29 -7.78
C TRP A 596 -6.19 27.88 -8.75
N THR A 597 -6.61 28.82 -9.60
CA THR A 597 -7.81 28.67 -10.45
C THR A 597 -7.50 28.34 -11.91
N HIS A 598 -6.23 28.35 -12.29
CA HIS A 598 -5.78 28.06 -13.65
C HIS A 598 -5.56 26.55 -13.85
N HIS A 599 -5.68 26.07 -15.08
CA HIS A 599 -5.16 24.74 -15.42
C HIS A 599 -3.64 24.81 -15.54
N GLU A 600 -2.93 23.77 -15.10
CA GLU A 600 -1.50 23.58 -15.40
C GLU A 600 -1.38 22.45 -16.43
N VAL A 601 -1.59 22.79 -17.70
CA VAL A 601 -1.60 21.88 -18.86
C VAL A 601 -0.69 22.43 -19.97
N GLY A 602 -0.26 21.59 -20.91
CA GLY A 602 0.52 22.08 -22.07
C GLY A 602 1.94 22.46 -21.72
N ALA A 603 2.47 23.60 -22.19
CA ALA A 603 3.84 24.01 -21.90
C ALA A 603 3.99 24.55 -20.45
N ILE A 604 5.17 24.37 -19.85
CA ILE A 604 5.46 24.90 -18.51
C ILE A 604 5.69 26.41 -18.58
N ASP A 605 5.02 27.15 -17.69
CA ASP A 605 5.25 28.57 -17.46
C ASP A 605 6.49 28.76 -16.57
N VAL A 606 7.57 29.21 -17.19
CA VAL A 606 8.88 29.41 -16.54
C VAL A 606 8.80 30.43 -15.39
N ASN A 607 7.90 31.42 -15.49
CA ASN A 607 7.78 32.47 -14.48
C ASN A 607 7.13 31.99 -13.18
N ARG A 608 6.45 30.83 -13.21
CA ARG A 608 5.82 30.24 -12.02
C ARG A 608 6.74 29.32 -11.24
N ILE A 609 7.91 28.96 -11.77
CA ILE A 609 8.83 27.99 -11.13
C ILE A 609 9.17 28.40 -9.70
N ASP A 610 9.62 29.64 -9.49
CA ASP A 610 9.93 30.16 -8.15
C ASP A 610 8.68 30.23 -7.28
N LEU A 611 7.54 30.69 -7.83
CA LEU A 611 6.28 30.79 -7.10
C LEU A 611 5.81 29.43 -6.56
N VAL A 612 5.86 28.37 -7.38
CA VAL A 612 5.45 27.03 -6.96
C VAL A 612 6.42 26.44 -5.95
N TRP A 613 7.72 26.72 -6.10
CA TRP A 613 8.73 26.30 -5.12
C TRP A 613 8.50 26.93 -3.75
N GLU A 614 8.36 28.26 -3.68
CA GLU A 614 8.11 28.96 -2.42
C GLU A 614 6.79 28.53 -1.77
N ALA A 615 5.75 28.28 -2.58
CA ALA A 615 4.50 27.72 -2.08
C ALA A 615 4.69 26.31 -1.49
N ALA A 616 5.53 25.47 -2.09
CA ALA A 616 5.83 24.15 -1.55
C ALA A 616 6.52 24.24 -0.18
N LEU A 617 7.54 25.11 -0.05
CA LEU A 617 8.24 25.32 1.21
C LEU A 617 7.32 25.92 2.29
N LYS A 618 6.45 26.87 1.92
CA LYS A 618 5.44 27.47 2.79
C LYS A 618 4.52 26.42 3.42
N HIS A 619 4.13 25.39 2.66
CA HIS A 619 3.34 24.26 3.15
C HIS A 619 4.19 23.14 3.77
N GLY A 620 5.46 23.39 4.08
CA GLY A 620 6.33 22.44 4.78
C GLY A 620 6.77 21.24 3.94
N PHE A 621 6.63 21.28 2.61
CA PHE A 621 7.23 20.28 1.75
C PHE A 621 8.74 20.51 1.66
N ALA A 622 9.51 19.45 1.46
CA ALA A 622 10.95 19.53 1.25
C ALA A 622 11.37 18.66 0.06
N ALA A 623 12.33 19.11 -0.75
CA ALA A 623 12.84 18.27 -1.83
C ALA A 623 13.57 17.04 -1.29
N ILE A 624 13.44 15.93 -2.01
CA ILE A 624 14.27 14.75 -1.81
C ILE A 624 15.61 15.04 -2.51
N ALA A 625 16.70 15.03 -1.73
CA ALA A 625 18.07 15.18 -2.22
C ALA A 625 18.61 13.84 -2.76
#